data_AF-A0A0L8HWP2-F1
#
_entry.id   AF-A0A0L8HWP2-F1
#
_cell.length_a   1.000
_cell.length_b   1.000
_cell.length_c   1.000
_cell.angle_alpha   90.00
_cell.angle_beta   90.00
_cell.angle_gamma   90.00
#
_symmetry.space_group_name_H-M   'P 1'
#
loop_
_entity.id
_entity.type
_entity.pdbx_description
1 polymer ?
#
loop_
_entity_poly.entity_id
_entity_poly.type
_entity_poly.pdbx_seq_one_letter_code
_entity_poly.pdbx_strand_id
1 'polypeptide(L)'
;MASNHHNSSSTNANTTMVPIVRFHKNVDFTPVFFHDICGHNVCLDSEKTVAVRLPEEYCNGYVFTSRPISNEIIVIQILGIDRYYEGGLAFGFTTCDPANLSHEEFPDDADQFLDRREYWVVNKDVCRVSDIGDELSFYLTTEG
;
A
#
# COMPACT_ATOMS: atom_id res chain seq x y z
N MET A 1 -28.09 1.50 -51.78
CA MET A 1 -26.74 1.84 -51.31
C MET A 1 -26.86 2.14 -49.83
N ALA A 2 -26.32 1.25 -49.00
CA ALA A 2 -26.35 1.37 -47.56
C ALA A 2 -25.16 2.22 -47.11
N SER A 3 -25.38 3.13 -46.15
CA SER A 3 -24.32 3.76 -45.38
C SER A 3 -24.80 4.02 -43.95
N ASN A 4 -24.19 3.29 -43.04
CA ASN A 4 -24.47 3.14 -41.62
C ASN A 4 -24.32 4.40 -40.77
N HIS A 5 -25.08 4.40 -39.66
CA HIS A 5 -24.80 5.09 -38.41
C HIS A 5 -23.32 5.04 -38.01
N HIS A 6 -22.77 6.18 -37.58
CA HIS A 6 -21.60 6.20 -36.69
C HIS A 6 -22.06 6.56 -35.28
N ASN A 7 -22.21 5.50 -34.50
CA ASN A 7 -22.20 5.51 -33.05
C ASN A 7 -20.75 5.75 -32.60
N SER A 8 -20.46 6.91 -32.01
CA SER A 8 -19.16 7.15 -31.36
C SER A 8 -19.27 6.74 -29.90
N SER A 9 -19.25 5.44 -29.65
CA SER A 9 -18.99 4.86 -28.34
C SER A 9 -17.52 4.47 -28.24
N SER A 10 -16.99 4.53 -27.01
CA SER A 10 -15.78 3.87 -26.49
C SER A 10 -14.43 4.44 -26.96
N THR A 11 -13.39 4.58 -26.14
CA THR A 11 -13.09 4.27 -24.73
C THR A 11 -11.69 4.81 -24.48
N ASN A 12 -11.34 5.12 -23.23
CA ASN A 12 -10.10 4.65 -22.59
C ASN A 12 -10.03 5.27 -21.18
N ALA A 13 -10.83 4.73 -20.27
CA ALA A 13 -10.43 4.72 -18.87
C ALA A 13 -9.29 3.69 -18.78
N ASN A 14 -8.07 4.14 -18.48
CA ASN A 14 -6.97 3.25 -18.14
C ASN A 14 -7.30 2.57 -16.81
N THR A 15 -8.08 1.49 -16.85
CA THR A 15 -8.22 0.58 -15.73
C THR A 15 -6.90 -0.18 -15.65
N THR A 16 -6.01 0.24 -14.75
CA THR A 16 -4.83 -0.53 -14.38
C THR A 16 -5.29 -1.93 -13.98
N MET A 17 -5.03 -2.91 -14.85
CA MET A 17 -5.38 -4.30 -14.60
C MET A 17 -4.50 -4.78 -13.44
N VAL A 18 -5.07 -4.86 -12.23
CA VAL A 18 -4.37 -5.40 -11.06
C VAL A 18 -3.89 -6.81 -11.41
N PRO A 19 -2.60 -7.14 -11.26
CA PRO A 19 -2.08 -8.46 -11.57
C PRO A 19 -2.84 -9.55 -10.81
N ILE A 20 -3.08 -10.68 -11.48
CA ILE A 20 -3.77 -11.79 -10.83
C ILE A 20 -2.95 -12.29 -9.65
N VAL A 21 -3.58 -12.35 -8.48
CA VAL A 21 -3.04 -12.94 -7.25
C VAL A 21 -2.64 -14.40 -7.54
N ARG A 22 -1.39 -14.77 -7.28
CA ARG A 22 -0.78 -16.07 -7.60
C ARG A 22 -0.89 -17.07 -6.46
N PHE A 23 -0.63 -16.66 -5.23
CA PHE A 23 -0.58 -17.57 -4.08
C PHE A 23 -1.94 -17.70 -3.39
N HIS A 24 -2.79 -16.68 -3.51
CA HIS A 24 -4.12 -16.65 -2.93
C HIS A 24 -5.26 -16.72 -3.97
N LYS A 25 -5.05 -17.45 -5.08
CA LYS A 25 -5.98 -17.54 -6.23
C LYS A 25 -7.43 -17.92 -5.90
N ASN A 26 -7.63 -18.69 -4.82
CA ASN A 26 -8.94 -19.22 -4.43
C ASN A 26 -9.44 -18.60 -3.12
N VAL A 27 -8.94 -17.41 -2.77
CA VAL A 27 -9.34 -16.68 -1.58
C VAL A 27 -10.27 -15.55 -1.98
N ASP A 28 -11.42 -15.47 -1.31
CA ASP A 28 -12.32 -14.32 -1.42
C ASP A 28 -11.77 -13.19 -0.54
N PHE A 29 -11.33 -12.11 -1.17
CA PHE A 29 -10.75 -10.98 -0.47
C PHE A 29 -11.83 -9.98 -0.02
N THR A 30 -11.71 -9.53 1.21
CA THR A 30 -12.40 -8.32 1.69
C THR A 30 -11.44 -7.16 1.60
N PRO A 31 -11.78 -6.06 0.90
CA PRO A 31 -10.89 -4.90 0.79
C PRO A 31 -10.56 -4.29 2.16
N VAL A 32 -9.29 -3.97 2.35
CA VAL A 32 -8.82 -3.08 3.40
C VAL A 32 -8.32 -1.82 2.71
N PHE A 33 -8.85 -0.68 3.14
CA PHE A 33 -8.49 0.61 2.56
C PHE A 33 -7.34 1.24 3.33
N PHE A 34 -6.56 2.08 2.68
CA PHE A 34 -5.60 2.97 3.31
C PHE A 34 -6.33 4.15 3.98
N HIS A 35 -5.77 4.60 5.10
CA HIS A 35 -6.20 5.82 5.78
C HIS A 35 -5.78 7.06 4.98
N ASP A 36 -6.50 8.17 5.12
CA ASP A 36 -6.20 9.43 4.42
C ASP A 36 -4.86 10.04 4.83
N ILE A 37 -4.54 9.92 6.12
CA ILE A 37 -3.25 10.30 6.65
C ILE A 37 -2.19 9.31 6.16
N CYS A 38 -1.27 9.81 5.34
CA CYS A 38 -0.14 9.09 4.75
C CYS A 38 1.09 10.01 4.67
N GLY A 39 2.25 9.44 4.39
CA GLY A 39 3.50 10.19 4.25
C GLY A 39 3.46 11.18 3.09
N HIS A 40 4.28 12.22 3.17
CA HIS A 40 4.28 13.32 2.19
C HIS A 40 4.52 12.84 0.74
N ASN A 41 5.29 11.76 0.59
CA ASN A 41 5.69 11.22 -0.70
C ASN A 41 4.78 10.09 -1.17
N VAL A 42 3.52 10.07 -0.75
CA VAL A 42 2.54 9.05 -1.11
C VAL A 42 1.36 9.66 -1.90
N CYS A 43 0.95 8.97 -2.95
CA CYS A 43 -0.31 9.18 -3.63
C CYS A 43 -1.18 7.94 -3.47
N LEU A 44 -2.43 8.13 -3.04
CA LEU A 44 -3.45 7.07 -2.99
C LEU A 44 -4.35 7.14 -4.22
N ASP A 45 -4.82 5.99 -4.69
CA ASP A 45 -5.89 5.94 -5.69
C ASP A 45 -7.24 6.38 -5.11
N SER A 46 -8.25 6.55 -5.98
CA SER A 46 -9.58 7.03 -5.56
C SER A 46 -10.26 6.10 -4.55
N GLU A 47 -10.04 4.80 -4.70
CA GLU A 47 -10.62 3.78 -3.81
C GLU A 47 -9.78 3.56 -2.55
N LYS A 48 -8.60 4.20 -2.44
CA LYS A 48 -7.64 4.00 -1.35
C LYS A 48 -7.26 2.54 -1.15
N THR A 49 -7.13 1.79 -2.23
CA THR A 49 -6.66 0.40 -2.23
C THR A 49 -5.25 0.27 -2.80
N VAL A 50 -4.74 1.32 -3.43
CA VAL A 50 -3.40 1.39 -4.02
C VAL A 50 -2.69 2.62 -3.48
N ALA A 51 -1.48 2.40 -2.98
CA ALA A 51 -0.56 3.45 -2.57
C ALA A 51 0.67 3.44 -3.48
N VAL A 52 1.07 4.61 -3.95
CA VAL A 52 2.22 4.80 -4.84
C VAL A 52 3.12 5.87 -4.25
N ARG A 53 4.41 5.55 -4.09
CA ARG A 53 5.41 6.56 -3.74
C ARG A 53 5.64 7.49 -4.93
N LEU A 54 5.72 8.80 -4.69
CA LEU A 54 5.98 9.78 -5.74
C LEU A 54 7.32 9.50 -6.46
N PRO A 55 7.45 9.86 -7.75
CA PRO A 55 8.71 9.72 -8.49
C PRO A 55 9.83 10.52 -7.83
N GLU A 56 11.08 10.04 -7.95
CA GLU A 56 12.30 10.69 -7.46
C GLU A 56 12.43 10.85 -5.93
N GLU A 57 11.40 10.48 -5.17
CA GLU A 57 11.39 10.46 -3.70
C GLU A 57 11.83 9.10 -3.15
N TYR A 58 12.38 9.04 -1.93
CA TYR A 58 12.88 7.79 -1.34
C TYR A 58 12.48 7.51 0.11
N CYS A 59 12.13 8.55 0.87
CA CYS A 59 11.64 8.45 2.23
C CYS A 59 10.17 8.86 2.29
N ASN A 60 9.60 8.90 3.49
CA ASN A 60 8.29 9.49 3.72
C ASN A 60 7.15 8.81 2.93
N GLY A 61 7.30 7.49 2.68
CA GLY A 61 6.36 6.63 1.95
C GLY A 61 5.35 5.90 2.84
N TYR A 62 4.96 6.47 3.97
CA TYR A 62 4.14 5.78 4.99
C TYR A 62 2.67 5.66 4.60
N VAL A 63 2.08 4.50 4.86
CA VAL A 63 0.64 4.28 4.75
C VAL A 63 0.13 3.47 5.93
N PHE A 64 -1.14 3.68 6.27
CA PHE A 64 -1.81 3.02 7.38
C PHE A 64 -3.11 2.41 6.90
N THR A 65 -3.58 1.36 7.57
CA THR A 65 -4.94 0.85 7.34
C THR A 65 -5.97 1.85 7.86
N SER A 66 -7.08 1.99 7.17
CA SER A 66 -8.18 2.91 7.54
C SER A 66 -8.95 2.48 8.79
N ARG A 67 -8.72 1.25 9.24
CA ARG A 67 -9.29 0.66 10.45
C ARG A 67 -8.24 -0.18 11.18
N PRO A 68 -8.42 -0.43 12.48
CA PRO A 68 -7.63 -1.41 13.21
C PRO A 68 -7.74 -2.80 12.58
N ILE A 69 -6.64 -3.54 12.61
CA ILE A 69 -6.53 -4.91 12.11
C ILE A 69 -6.48 -5.86 13.31
N SER A 70 -7.30 -6.91 13.28
CA SER A 70 -7.35 -7.91 14.37
C SER A 70 -7.78 -9.27 13.86
N ASN A 71 -7.01 -10.31 14.18
CA ASN A 71 -7.30 -11.71 13.84
C ASN A 71 -7.58 -11.95 12.34
N GLU A 72 -6.90 -11.21 11.47
CA GLU A 72 -7.03 -11.32 10.02
C GLU A 72 -5.65 -11.34 9.34
N ILE A 73 -5.60 -11.94 8.15
CA ILE A 73 -4.42 -11.92 7.29
C ILE A 73 -4.61 -10.78 6.29
N ILE A 74 -3.67 -9.85 6.28
CA ILE A 74 -3.59 -8.82 5.26
C ILE A 74 -2.68 -9.30 4.16
N VAL A 75 -3.13 -9.18 2.91
CA VAL A 75 -2.33 -9.48 1.73
C VAL A 75 -2.14 -8.20 0.92
N ILE A 76 -0.89 -7.87 0.64
CA ILE A 76 -0.48 -6.74 -0.18
C ILE A 76 0.18 -7.30 -1.44
N GLN A 77 -0.18 -6.76 -2.60
CA GLN A 77 0.45 -7.12 -3.86
C GLN A 77 1.35 -5.98 -4.35
N ILE A 78 2.53 -6.34 -4.86
CA ILE A 78 3.45 -5.38 -5.48
C ILE A 78 2.99 -5.06 -6.89
N LEU A 79 2.45 -3.85 -7.09
CA LEU A 79 1.93 -3.42 -8.40
C LEU A 79 2.96 -2.68 -9.25
N GLY A 80 4.01 -2.15 -8.63
CA GLY A 80 5.07 -1.40 -9.29
C GLY A 80 6.34 -1.38 -8.46
N ILE A 81 7.47 -1.26 -9.13
CA ILE A 81 8.81 -1.22 -8.51
C ILE A 81 9.64 -0.17 -9.22
N ASP A 82 10.21 0.72 -8.43
CA ASP A 82 11.24 1.65 -8.90
C ASP A 82 12.62 1.06 -8.61
N ARG A 83 13.28 0.54 -9.66
CA ARG A 83 14.58 -0.12 -9.55
C ARG A 83 15.76 0.86 -9.44
N TYR A 84 15.50 2.17 -9.43
CA TYR A 84 16.56 3.16 -9.20
C TYR A 84 17.02 3.18 -7.74
N TYR A 85 16.17 2.75 -6.82
CA TYR A 85 16.45 2.73 -5.38
C TYR A 85 16.81 1.33 -4.91
N GLU A 86 17.84 1.24 -4.08
CA GLU A 86 18.16 0.04 -3.33
C GLU A 86 17.43 0.07 -1.98
N GLY A 87 16.79 -1.04 -1.62
CA GLY A 87 16.06 -1.16 -0.36
C GLY A 87 14.92 -2.16 -0.46
N GLY A 88 14.32 -2.43 0.69
CA GLY A 88 13.06 -3.17 0.78
C GLY A 88 11.92 -2.28 1.25
N LEU A 89 10.72 -2.83 1.25
CA LEU A 89 9.61 -2.28 2.00
C LEU A 89 9.88 -2.41 3.50
N ALA A 90 9.23 -1.55 4.27
CA ALA A 90 9.05 -1.76 5.69
C ALA A 90 7.57 -2.05 5.96
N PHE A 91 7.28 -2.95 6.89
CA PHE A 91 5.92 -3.18 7.35
C PHE A 91 5.91 -3.38 8.86
N GLY A 92 4.75 -3.18 9.48
CA GLY A 92 4.70 -3.12 10.92
C GLY A 92 3.32 -2.97 11.49
N PHE A 93 3.27 -2.84 12.81
CA PHE A 93 2.07 -2.55 13.56
C PHE A 93 2.30 -1.32 14.44
N THR A 94 1.24 -0.56 14.64
CA THR A 94 1.23 0.53 15.61
C THR A 94 -0.05 0.55 16.41
N THR A 95 0.04 0.99 17.66
CA THR A 95 -1.14 1.36 18.46
C THR A 95 -1.54 2.82 18.28
N CYS A 96 -0.79 3.58 17.48
CA CYS A 96 -1.13 4.95 17.12
C CYS A 96 -2.35 4.95 16.21
N ASP A 97 -3.37 5.74 16.55
CA ASP A 97 -4.47 6.03 15.65
C ASP A 97 -3.96 7.01 14.58
N PRO A 98 -3.96 6.64 13.28
CA PRO A 98 -3.47 7.50 12.21
C PRO A 98 -4.19 8.86 12.14
N ALA A 99 -5.42 8.97 12.63
CA ALA A 99 -6.16 10.23 12.68
C ALA A 99 -5.56 11.26 13.65
N ASN A 100 -4.70 10.83 14.57
CA ASN A 100 -3.97 11.72 15.50
C ASN A 100 -2.61 12.16 14.96
N LEU A 101 -2.20 11.67 13.78
CA LEU A 101 -0.97 12.08 13.12
C LEU A 101 -1.24 13.23 12.16
N SER A 102 -0.29 14.14 12.05
CA SER A 102 -0.22 15.14 11.00
C SER A 102 0.86 14.80 9.97
N HIS A 103 0.70 15.28 8.73
CA HIS A 103 1.69 15.04 7.67
C HIS A 103 3.11 15.52 8.03
N GLU A 104 3.24 16.54 8.87
CA GLU A 104 4.52 17.09 9.30
C GLU A 104 5.24 16.24 10.37
N GLU A 105 4.54 15.26 10.96
CA GLU A 105 5.10 14.39 11.99
C GLU A 105 5.77 13.12 11.44
N PHE A 106 5.80 12.93 10.12
CA PHE A 106 6.40 11.76 9.50
C PHE A 106 7.92 11.91 9.34
N PRO A 107 8.72 11.12 10.08
CA PRO A 107 10.18 11.18 9.99
C PRO A 107 10.68 10.58 8.68
N ASP A 108 11.84 11.02 8.21
CA ASP A 108 12.50 10.38 7.07
C ASP A 108 12.96 8.94 7.39
N ASP A 109 13.34 8.69 8.65
CA ASP A 109 13.72 7.36 9.15
C ASP A 109 12.64 6.78 10.08
N ALA A 110 12.13 5.60 9.72
CA ALA A 110 11.11 4.91 10.49
C ALA A 110 11.55 4.52 11.91
N ASP A 111 12.86 4.41 12.19
CA ASP A 111 13.35 4.12 13.54
C ASP A 111 13.02 5.26 14.53
N GLN A 112 12.79 6.47 14.04
CA GLN A 112 12.41 7.61 14.88
C GLN A 112 11.00 7.44 15.48
N PHE A 113 10.18 6.52 14.96
CA PHE A 113 8.91 6.16 15.61
C PHE A 113 9.11 5.35 16.89
N LEU A 114 10.24 4.66 17.05
CA LEU A 114 10.51 3.82 18.22
C LEU A 114 10.65 4.64 19.51
N ASP A 115 10.95 5.94 19.39
CA ASP A 115 11.04 6.88 20.50
C ASP A 115 9.68 7.50 20.89
N ARG A 116 8.63 7.26 20.10
CA ARG A 116 7.29 7.77 20.40
C ARG A 116 6.61 6.97 21.53
N ARG A 117 5.58 7.57 22.13
CA ARG A 117 4.83 6.94 23.23
C ARG A 117 3.96 5.79 22.75
N GLU A 118 3.48 5.84 21.52
CA GLU A 118 2.73 4.74 20.93
C GLU A 118 3.67 3.56 20.62
N TYR A 119 3.14 2.34 20.62
CA TYR A 119 3.94 1.18 20.23
C TYR A 119 4.10 1.17 18.73
N TRP A 120 5.34 1.12 18.25
CA TRP A 120 5.68 0.96 16.85
C TRP A 120 6.60 -0.24 16.69
N VAL A 121 6.17 -1.23 15.91
CA VAL A 121 6.98 -2.38 15.53
C VAL A 121 7.13 -2.31 14.03
N VAL A 122 8.36 -2.14 13.53
CA VAL A 122 8.65 -2.03 12.11
C VAL A 122 9.70 -3.05 11.73
N ASN A 123 9.37 -3.92 10.78
CA ASN A 123 10.31 -4.82 10.13
C ASN A 123 10.75 -4.17 8.81
N LYS A 124 12.01 -3.76 8.74
CA LYS A 124 12.62 -3.08 7.59
C LYS A 124 13.29 -4.06 6.64
N ASP A 125 13.59 -3.61 5.42
CA ASP A 125 14.30 -4.39 4.40
C ASP A 125 13.57 -5.68 4.00
N VAL A 126 12.24 -5.64 4.03
CA VAL A 126 11.41 -6.73 3.56
C VAL A 126 11.33 -6.63 2.05
N CYS A 127 11.30 -7.76 1.35
CA CYS A 127 11.02 -7.73 -0.09
C CYS A 127 12.08 -6.98 -0.93
N ARG A 128 13.36 -6.98 -0.48
CA ARG A 128 14.48 -6.34 -1.20
C ARG A 128 14.66 -6.83 -2.65
N VAL A 129 14.24 -8.07 -2.91
CA VAL A 129 14.21 -8.66 -4.24
C VAL A 129 12.77 -9.08 -4.50
N SER A 130 11.95 -8.13 -4.93
CA SER A 130 10.57 -8.38 -5.35
C SER A 130 10.42 -8.16 -6.85
N ASP A 131 9.43 -8.83 -7.42
CA ASP A 131 8.92 -8.58 -8.76
C ASP A 131 7.46 -8.11 -8.72
N ILE A 132 7.04 -7.47 -9.81
CA ILE A 132 5.64 -7.07 -9.97
C ILE A 132 4.75 -8.32 -9.95
N GLY A 133 3.73 -8.27 -9.11
CA GLY A 133 2.78 -9.36 -8.85
C GLY A 133 3.16 -10.24 -7.66
N ASP A 134 4.29 -10.00 -6.99
CA ASP A 134 4.59 -10.64 -5.72
C ASP A 134 3.59 -10.23 -4.63
N GLU A 135 3.38 -11.13 -3.67
CA GLU A 135 2.41 -10.96 -2.59
C GLU A 135 3.10 -11.05 -1.24
N LEU A 136 2.82 -10.09 -0.37
CA LEU A 136 3.19 -10.12 1.03
C LEU A 136 1.95 -10.38 1.85
N SER A 137 2.00 -11.37 2.74
CA SER A 137 0.92 -11.67 3.67
C SER A 137 1.41 -11.58 5.11
N PHE A 138 0.66 -10.90 5.97
CA PHE A 138 0.99 -10.80 7.39
C PHE A 138 -0.27 -10.86 8.25
N TYR A 139 -0.09 -11.30 9.49
CA TYR A 139 -1.14 -11.36 10.50
C TYR A 139 -0.52 -11.12 11.87
N LEU A 140 -1.32 -10.61 12.80
CA LEU A 140 -0.93 -10.47 14.19
C LEU A 140 -1.37 -11.72 14.95
N THR A 141 -0.48 -12.30 15.74
CA THR A 141 -0.82 -13.47 16.55
C THR A 141 -1.42 -13.03 17.88
N THR A 142 -2.05 -13.95 18.61
CA THR A 142 -2.51 -13.68 19.97
C THR A 142 -1.37 -13.48 20.97
N GLU A 143 -0.15 -13.87 20.61
CA GLU A 143 1.05 -13.74 21.45
C GLU A 143 1.80 -12.42 21.19
N GLY A 144 1.36 -11.63 20.23
CA GLY A 144 2.12 -10.50 19.64
C GLY A 144 2.88 -10.98 18.44
#